data_AF-A0A562XK11-F1
#
_entry.id   AF-A0A562XK11-F1
#
_cell.length_a   1.000
_cell.length_b   1.000
_cell.length_c   1.000
_cell.angle_alpha   90.00
_cell.angle_beta   90.00
_cell.angle_gamma   90.00
#
_symmetry.space_group_name_H-M   'P 1'
#
loop_
_entity.id
_entity.type
_entity.pdbx_description
1 polymer ?
#
loop_
_entity_poly.entity_id
_entity_poly.type
_entity_poly.pdbx_seq_one_letter_code
_entity_poly.pdbx_strand_id
1 'polypeptide(L)'
;MKQIFEKFLFRVGSETANEAKKIAPYKTGNLKKDIQVISVNDKSVTIGNTKLAPYAKFVYFGTKPHMIKVKKARVLANKKSGIIFGKKVNHPGTKANPYLKNALDSYIKGGGFTRAKSALANEVKNRIVNDIKRAFK
;
A
#
# COMPACT_ATOMS: atom_id res chain seq x y z
N MET A 1 -8.01 -9.60 -24.69
CA MET A 1 -7.76 -10.17 -23.36
C MET A 1 -6.81 -9.34 -22.52
N LYS A 2 -5.58 -9.07 -22.97
CA LYS A 2 -4.57 -8.27 -22.22
C LYS A 2 -5.13 -6.98 -21.59
N GLN A 3 -5.75 -6.12 -22.40
CA GLN A 3 -6.31 -4.85 -21.94
C GLN A 3 -7.45 -5.00 -20.91
N ILE A 4 -8.24 -6.09 -20.98
CA ILE A 4 -9.33 -6.36 -20.03
C ILE A 4 -8.75 -6.64 -18.65
N PHE A 5 -7.74 -7.52 -18.58
CA PHE A 5 -7.08 -7.86 -17.32
C PHE A 5 -6.29 -6.68 -16.75
N GLU A 6 -5.60 -5.91 -17.59
CA GLU A 6 -4.88 -4.71 -17.16
C GLU A 6 -5.82 -3.68 -16.53
N LYS A 7 -6.99 -3.41 -17.14
CA LYS A 7 -8.02 -2.53 -16.57
C LYS A 7 -8.57 -3.07 -15.25
N PHE A 8 -8.85 -4.37 -15.19
CA PHE A 8 -9.32 -5.00 -13.96
C PHE A 8 -8.29 -4.89 -12.83
N LEU A 9 -7.02 -5.19 -13.10
CA LEU A 9 -5.93 -5.11 -12.13
C LEU A 9 -5.66 -3.67 -11.71
N PHE A 10 -5.76 -2.71 -12.63
CA PHE A 10 -5.66 -1.28 -12.29
C PHE A 10 -6.79 -0.88 -11.33
N ARG A 11 -8.03 -1.32 -11.57
CA ARG A 11 -9.16 -1.08 -10.66
C ARG A 11 -8.91 -1.67 -9.28
N VAL A 12 -8.52 -2.95 -9.22
CA VAL A 12 -8.20 -3.63 -7.95
C VAL A 12 -7.09 -2.88 -7.22
N GLY A 13 -6.05 -2.46 -7.92
CA GLY A 13 -4.94 -1.72 -7.35
C GLY A 13 -5.32 -0.34 -6.84
N SER A 14 -6.13 0.40 -7.59
CA SER A 14 -6.61 1.74 -7.22
C SER A 14 -7.50 1.70 -5.99
N GLU A 15 -8.45 0.77 -5.93
CA GLU A 15 -9.33 0.60 -4.76
C GLU A 15 -8.54 0.16 -3.53
N THR A 16 -7.61 -0.78 -3.70
CA THR A 16 -6.71 -1.20 -2.61
C THR A 16 -5.86 -0.04 -2.11
N ALA A 17 -5.34 0.82 -3.01
CA ALA A 17 -4.60 2.02 -2.62
C ALA A 17 -5.47 3.00 -1.84
N ASN A 18 -6.74 3.17 -2.21
CA ASN A 18 -7.69 4.02 -1.49
C ASN A 18 -8.02 3.48 -0.10
N GLU A 19 -8.22 2.16 0.03
CA GLU A 19 -8.40 1.51 1.34
C GLU A 19 -7.13 1.64 2.20
N ALA A 20 -5.95 1.48 1.60
CA ALA A 20 -4.68 1.63 2.29
C ALA A 20 -4.48 3.05 2.85
N LYS A 21 -4.94 4.09 2.14
CA LYS A 21 -4.93 5.47 2.64
C LYS A 21 -5.80 5.66 3.88
N LYS A 22 -6.88 4.88 4.04
CA LYS A 22 -7.73 4.93 5.24
C LYS A 22 -6.99 4.30 6.43
N ILE A 23 -6.40 3.12 6.22
CA ILE A 23 -5.76 2.29 7.28
C ILE A 23 -4.40 2.84 7.72
N ALA A 24 -3.63 3.44 6.81
CA ALA A 24 -2.29 3.92 7.11
C ALA A 24 -2.28 4.95 8.26
N PRO A 25 -1.21 5.01 9.08
CA PRO A 25 -1.14 5.95 10.20
C PRO A 25 -1.05 7.40 9.70
N TYR A 26 -1.56 8.33 10.52
CA TYR A 26 -1.52 9.76 10.25
C TYR A 26 -0.59 10.49 11.21
N LYS A 27 0.27 11.36 10.64
CA LYS A 27 1.09 12.32 11.40
C LYS A 27 1.14 13.67 10.70
N THR A 28 1.67 13.70 9.47
CA THR A 28 1.65 14.87 8.57
C THR A 28 0.82 14.63 7.32
N GLY A 29 0.45 13.37 7.05
CA GLY A 29 -0.29 12.95 5.85
C GLY A 29 0.59 12.48 4.68
N ASN A 30 1.91 12.73 4.70
CA ASN A 30 2.81 12.36 3.59
C ASN A 30 2.76 10.87 3.26
N LEU A 31 2.75 10.01 4.27
CA LEU A 31 2.65 8.56 4.07
C LEU A 31 1.38 8.18 3.28
N LYS A 32 0.23 8.73 3.67
CA LYS A 32 -1.05 8.46 3.01
C LYS A 32 -1.06 8.98 1.57
N LYS A 33 -0.62 10.22 1.38
CA LYS A 33 -0.59 10.88 0.06
C LYS A 33 0.24 10.10 -0.96
N ASP A 34 1.34 9.48 -0.50
CA ASP A 34 2.27 8.77 -1.36
C ASP A 34 1.87 7.32 -1.69
N ILE A 35 0.78 6.80 -1.12
CA ILE A 35 0.27 5.47 -1.47
C ILE A 35 -0.38 5.54 -2.87
N GLN A 36 0.14 4.77 -3.81
CA GLN A 36 -0.35 4.76 -5.19
C GLN A 36 -0.07 3.43 -5.89
N VAL A 37 -0.73 3.24 -7.03
CA VAL A 37 -0.39 2.18 -8.00
C VAL A 37 0.89 2.60 -8.71
N ILE A 38 1.96 1.82 -8.57
CA ILE A 38 3.28 2.08 -9.16
C ILE A 38 3.34 1.59 -10.59
N SER A 39 2.80 0.40 -10.85
CA SER A 39 2.80 -0.21 -12.17
C SER A 39 1.66 -1.21 -12.27
N VAL A 40 1.11 -1.35 -13.47
CA VAL A 40 0.10 -2.35 -13.79
C VAL A 40 0.43 -2.99 -15.14
N ASN A 41 0.19 -4.29 -15.23
CA ASN A 41 0.14 -5.02 -16.49
C ASN A 41 -1.02 -6.02 -16.43
N ASP A 42 -1.14 -6.89 -17.43
CA ASP A 42 -2.21 -7.89 -17.52
C ASP A 42 -2.11 -9.05 -16.52
N LYS A 43 -1.00 -9.16 -15.78
CA LYS A 43 -0.72 -10.26 -14.85
C LYS A 43 -0.54 -9.82 -13.40
N SER A 44 -0.16 -8.57 -13.18
CA SER A 44 0.22 -8.05 -11.87
C SER A 44 -0.07 -6.55 -11.75
N VAL A 45 -0.33 -6.14 -10.52
CA VAL A 45 -0.39 -4.73 -10.12
C VAL A 45 0.51 -4.53 -8.90
N THR A 46 1.34 -3.48 -8.94
CA THR A 46 2.24 -3.10 -7.85
C THR A 46 1.68 -1.86 -7.18
N ILE A 47 1.47 -1.94 -5.87
CA ILE A 47 0.98 -0.84 -5.04
C ILE A 47 2.03 -0.56 -3.98
N GLY A 48 2.29 0.71 -3.71
CA GLY A 48 3.27 1.04 -2.68
C GLY A 48 3.42 2.53 -2.46
N ASN A 49 4.53 2.85 -1.79
CA ASN A 49 5.00 4.20 -1.58
C ASN A 49 6.23 4.46 -2.46
N THR A 50 6.43 5.72 -2.85
CA THR A 50 7.57 6.14 -3.66
C THR A 50 8.69 6.69 -2.77
N LYS A 51 9.66 7.38 -3.38
CA LYS A 51 10.74 8.07 -2.68
C LYS A 51 10.24 9.25 -1.83
N LEU A 52 8.98 9.69 -1.97
CA LEU A 52 8.40 10.75 -1.13
C LEU A 52 8.20 10.29 0.33
N ALA A 53 7.92 9.01 0.58
CA ALA A 53 7.84 8.43 1.91
C ALA A 53 8.89 7.32 2.10
N PRO A 54 10.20 7.64 2.16
CA PRO A 54 11.26 6.63 2.26
C PRO A 54 11.21 5.84 3.57
N TYR A 55 10.51 6.37 4.59
CA TYR A 55 10.29 5.72 5.87
C TYR A 55 9.11 4.71 5.85
N ALA A 56 8.33 4.64 4.77
CA ALA A 56 7.15 3.77 4.67
C ALA A 56 7.47 2.31 4.98
N LYS A 57 8.63 1.80 4.53
CA LYS A 57 9.09 0.43 4.83
C LYS A 57 9.19 0.15 6.33
N PHE A 58 9.65 1.11 7.13
CA PHE A 58 9.80 0.96 8.57
C PHE A 58 8.45 1.01 9.29
N VAL A 59 7.46 1.71 8.72
CA VAL A 59 6.08 1.69 9.21
C VAL A 59 5.43 0.35 8.89
N TYR A 60 5.61 -0.12 7.65
CA TYR A 60 5.01 -1.36 7.17
C TYR A 60 5.54 -2.60 7.90
N PHE A 61 6.86 -2.76 7.96
CA PHE A 61 7.52 -3.92 8.57
C PHE A 61 7.83 -3.75 10.05
N GLY A 62 7.74 -2.52 10.59
CA GLY A 62 8.22 -2.20 11.92
C GLY A 62 9.75 -2.11 11.98
N THR A 63 10.26 -1.90 13.19
CA THR A 63 11.70 -1.90 13.49
C THR A 63 11.97 -2.74 14.72
N LYS A 64 13.11 -3.45 14.73
CA LYS A 64 13.57 -4.22 15.88
C LYS A 64 14.04 -3.29 17.01
N PRO A 65 14.05 -3.76 18.28
CA PRO A 65 14.71 -3.06 19.36
C PRO A 65 16.16 -2.69 18.98
N HIS A 66 16.55 -1.44 19.24
CA HIS A 66 17.89 -0.95 18.88
C HIS A 66 18.32 0.20 19.78
N MET A 67 19.63 0.35 19.91
CA MET A 67 20.23 1.45 20.66
C MET A 67 20.38 2.69 19.77
N ILE A 68 19.82 3.80 20.20
CA ILE A 68 20.06 5.12 19.61
C ILE A 68 21.17 5.77 20.42
N LYS A 69 22.28 6.14 19.77
CA LYS A 69 23.42 6.79 20.41
C LYS A 69 23.69 8.16 19.82
N VAL A 70 24.10 9.09 20.66
CA VAL A 70 24.55 10.40 20.22
C VAL A 70 25.84 10.29 19.40
N LYS A 71 25.94 11.05 18.30
CA LYS A 71 27.14 11.08 17.45
C LYS A 71 28.02 12.31 17.73
N LYS A 72 27.44 13.51 17.62
CA LYS A 72 28.16 14.80 17.76
C LYS A 72 27.65 15.69 18.89
N ALA A 73 26.41 15.48 19.35
CA ALA A 73 25.81 16.29 20.43
C ALA A 73 26.23 15.78 21.82
N ARG A 74 25.93 16.56 22.87
CA ARG A 74 26.21 16.18 24.26
C ARG A 74 25.25 15.10 24.77
N VAL A 75 23.96 15.23 24.46
CA VAL A 75 22.88 14.32 24.89
C VAL A 75 21.75 14.24 23.86
N LEU A 76 20.96 13.18 23.92
CA LEU A 76 19.65 13.03 23.29
C LEU A 76 18.60 13.64 24.21
N ALA A 77 17.65 14.39 23.64
CA ALA A 77 16.55 15.00 24.39
C ALA A 77 15.31 15.17 23.52
N ASN A 78 14.14 15.16 24.17
CA ASN A 78 12.89 15.58 23.55
C ASN A 78 12.70 17.08 23.79
N LYS A 79 12.93 17.90 22.75
CA LYS A 79 12.82 19.35 22.84
C LYS A 79 11.42 19.84 23.21
N LYS A 80 10.36 19.11 22.84
CA LYS A 80 8.98 19.50 23.14
C LYS A 80 8.59 19.28 24.60
N SER A 81 9.12 18.23 25.23
CA SER A 81 8.77 17.86 26.61
C SER A 81 9.84 18.23 27.63
N GLY A 82 11.01 18.71 27.20
CA GLY A 82 12.15 19.01 28.07
C GLY A 82 12.91 17.78 28.58
N ILE A 83 12.47 16.56 28.24
CA ILE A 83 13.07 15.32 28.77
C ILE A 83 14.47 15.11 28.17
N ILE A 84 15.46 14.90 29.04
CA ILE A 84 16.83 14.52 28.66
C ILE A 84 17.00 13.02 28.82
N PHE A 85 17.42 12.34 27.75
CA PHE A 85 17.62 10.89 27.76
C PHE A 85 19.09 10.47 27.97
N GLY A 86 20.04 11.42 27.92
CA GLY A 86 21.47 11.14 28.05
C GLY A 86 22.12 10.74 26.72
N LYS A 87 23.26 10.04 26.76
CA LYS A 87 24.05 9.74 25.55
C LYS A 87 23.50 8.60 24.70
N LYS A 88 22.66 7.74 25.27
CA LYS A 88 22.15 6.50 24.66
C LYS A 88 20.71 6.23 25.12
N VAL A 89 19.89 5.67 24.24
CA VAL A 89 18.52 5.20 24.52
C VAL A 89 18.35 3.81 23.93
N ASN A 90 17.84 2.87 24.71
CA ASN A 90 17.41 1.56 24.22
C ASN A 90 15.97 1.70 23.71
N HIS A 91 15.81 1.90 22.40
CA HIS A 91 14.50 2.01 21.78
C HIS A 91 13.90 0.61 21.60
N PRO A 92 12.65 0.36 22.04
CA PRO A 92 12.01 -0.96 21.92
C PRO A 92 11.72 -1.36 20.47
N GLY A 93 11.92 -0.45 19.53
CA GLY A 93 11.53 -0.61 18.14
C GLY A 93 10.12 -0.11 17.89
N THR A 94 9.58 -0.42 16.72
CA THR A 94 8.25 0.00 16.30
C THR A 94 7.49 -1.22 15.83
N LYS A 95 6.26 -1.40 16.32
CA LYS A 95 5.37 -2.47 15.83
C LYS A 95 5.04 -2.26 14.36
N ALA A 96 5.00 -3.35 13.60
CA ALA A 96 4.62 -3.34 12.19
C ALA A 96 3.17 -2.88 12.01
N ASN A 97 2.92 -2.04 11.01
CA ASN A 97 1.58 -1.73 10.52
C ASN A 97 1.50 -2.08 9.03
N PRO A 98 1.12 -3.32 8.67
CA PRO A 98 1.10 -3.79 7.30
C PRO A 98 -0.13 -3.26 6.51
N TYR A 99 -0.28 -1.93 6.42
CA TYR A 99 -1.47 -1.26 5.90
C TYR A 99 -1.84 -1.64 4.46
N LEU A 100 -0.86 -1.91 3.57
CA LEU A 100 -1.15 -2.35 2.20
C LEU A 100 -1.79 -3.74 2.15
N LYS A 101 -1.25 -4.69 2.93
CA LYS A 101 -1.83 -6.04 3.03
C LYS A 101 -3.22 -5.99 3.64
N ASN A 102 -3.37 -5.27 4.75
CA ASN A 102 -4.65 -5.13 5.42
C ASN A 102 -5.71 -4.48 4.51
N ALA A 103 -5.31 -3.52 3.67
CA ALA A 103 -6.19 -2.90 2.69
C ALA A 103 -6.65 -3.87 1.60
N LEU A 104 -5.73 -4.68 1.08
CA LEU A 104 -6.07 -5.71 0.09
C LEU A 104 -7.03 -6.74 0.69
N ASP A 105 -6.72 -7.24 1.88
CA ASP A 105 -7.57 -8.20 2.60
C ASP A 105 -8.96 -7.63 2.87
N SER A 106 -9.05 -6.35 3.23
CA SER A 106 -10.33 -5.64 3.41
C SER A 106 -11.10 -5.51 2.11
N TYR A 107 -10.43 -5.07 1.04
CA TYR A 107 -11.05 -4.84 -0.27
C TYR A 107 -11.60 -6.14 -0.88
N ILE A 108 -10.83 -7.23 -0.85
CA ILE A 108 -11.22 -8.53 -1.39
C ILE A 108 -12.46 -9.10 -0.66
N LYS A 109 -12.57 -8.86 0.65
CA LYS A 109 -13.74 -9.27 1.44
C LYS A 109 -14.96 -8.36 1.25
N GLY A 110 -14.76 -7.17 0.67
CA GLY A 110 -15.80 -6.16 0.49
C GLY A 110 -16.61 -6.32 -0.80
N GLY A 111 -17.81 -5.72 -0.82
CA GLY A 111 -18.67 -5.72 -2.02
C GLY A 111 -18.07 -4.99 -3.23
N GLY A 112 -17.08 -4.11 -3.03
CA GLY A 112 -16.34 -3.46 -4.11
C GLY A 112 -15.62 -4.46 -5.02
N PHE A 113 -14.97 -5.47 -4.44
CA PHE A 113 -14.31 -6.53 -5.19
C PHE A 113 -15.31 -7.43 -5.90
N THR A 114 -16.44 -7.77 -5.26
CA THR A 114 -17.52 -8.53 -5.89
C THR A 114 -18.00 -7.85 -7.19
N ARG A 115 -18.20 -6.53 -7.16
CA ARG A 115 -18.58 -5.75 -8.36
C ARG A 115 -17.50 -5.79 -9.43
N ALA A 116 -16.23 -5.64 -9.05
CA ALA A 116 -15.11 -5.71 -9.99
C ALA A 116 -15.01 -7.09 -10.67
N LYS A 117 -15.19 -8.17 -9.90
CA LYS A 117 -15.22 -9.55 -10.39
C LYS A 117 -16.35 -9.78 -11.39
N SER A 118 -17.57 -9.33 -11.07
CA SER A 118 -18.72 -9.47 -11.97
C SER A 118 -18.54 -8.67 -13.27
N ALA A 119 -17.97 -7.46 -13.19
CA ALA A 119 -17.65 -6.66 -14.37
C ALA A 119 -16.63 -7.37 -15.28
N LEU A 120 -15.56 -7.93 -14.70
CA LEU A 120 -14.57 -8.71 -15.44
C LEU A 120 -15.21 -9.92 -16.14
N ALA A 121 -16.05 -10.69 -15.43
CA ALA A 121 -16.71 -11.86 -15.99
C ALA A 121 -17.58 -11.50 -17.21
N ASN A 122 -18.32 -10.39 -17.13
CA ASN A 122 -19.13 -9.90 -18.24
C ASN A 122 -18.27 -9.44 -19.43
N GLU A 123 -17.17 -8.72 -19.18
CA GLU A 123 -16.28 -8.24 -20.24
C GLU A 123 -15.59 -9.40 -20.97
N VAL A 124 -15.12 -10.41 -20.24
CA VAL A 124 -14.55 -11.64 -20.81
C VAL A 124 -15.60 -12.42 -21.60
N LYS A 125 -16.80 -12.62 -21.05
CA LYS A 125 -17.90 -13.30 -21.74
C LYS A 125 -18.22 -12.63 -23.08
N ASN A 126 -18.42 -11.31 -23.06
CA ASN A 126 -18.75 -10.55 -24.27
C ASN A 126 -17.63 -10.63 -25.30
N ARG A 127 -16.37 -10.58 -24.86
CA ARG A 127 -15.22 -10.71 -25.75
C ARG A 127 -15.19 -12.07 -26.44
N ILE A 128 -15.35 -13.15 -25.68
CA ILE A 128 -15.36 -14.52 -26.21
C ILE A 128 -16.51 -14.70 -27.19
N VAL A 129 -17.73 -14.29 -26.84
CA VAL A 129 -18.90 -14.40 -27.74
C VAL A 129 -18.68 -13.63 -29.04
N ASN A 130 -18.08 -12.44 -28.99
CA ASN A 130 -17.78 -11.66 -30.19
C ASN A 130 -16.69 -12.31 -31.05
N ASP A 131 -15.65 -12.87 -30.44
CA ASP A 131 -14.59 -13.56 -31.14
C ASP A 131 -15.14 -14.84 -31.83
N ILE A 132 -16.06 -15.58 -31.17
CA ILE A 132 -16.80 -16.70 -31.78
C ILE A 132 -17.64 -16.22 -32.96
N LYS A 133 -18.48 -15.20 -32.79
CA LYS A 133 -19.34 -14.68 -33.88
C LYS A 133 -18.54 -14.23 -35.11
N ARG A 134 -17.31 -13.73 -34.91
CA ARG A 134 -16.40 -13.35 -36.00
C ARG A 134 -15.76 -14.54 -36.68
N ALA A 135 -15.53 -15.65 -35.97
CA ALA A 135 -14.95 -16.85 -36.57
C ALA A 135 -15.94 -17.61 -37.46
N PHE A 136 -17.25 -17.48 -37.19
CA PHE A 136 -18.33 -18.11 -37.96
C PHE A 136 -18.92 -17.19 -39.04
N LYS A 137 -18.34 -16.02 -39.28
CA LYS A 137 -18.73 -15.07 -40.33
C LYS A 137 -17.59 -14.96 -41.34
#